data_AF-A0A119VNZ2-F1
#
_entry.id   AF-A0A119VNZ2-F1
#
_cell.length_a   1.000
_cell.length_b   1.000
_cell.length_c   1.000
_cell.angle_alpha   90.00
_cell.angle_beta   90.00
_cell.angle_gamma   90.00
#
_symmetry.space_group_name_H-M   'P 1'
#
loop_
_entity.id
_entity.type
_entity.pdbx_description
1 polymer ?
#
loop_
_entity_poly.entity_id
_entity_poly.type
_entity_poly.pdbx_seq_one_letter_code
_entity_poly.pdbx_strand_id
1 'polypeptide(L)'
;MVYPLVALMALIGATAVSSHVHHALSVAHEQRDMAIQMRDAAQQELDGATRQAAVVRRAKALMAHAGQAGYAPGQWSIRRVDFRQAAMTRETVNELLSQIHRNSSQMFGADEFELSMKSATGSLFEAPLPEGGDASLLFTLSGTLYFRLGAS
;
A
#
# COMPACT_ATOMS: atom_id res chain seq x y z
N MET A 1 -47.42 -55.99 52.25
CA MET A 1 -46.08 -55.59 51.73
C MET A 1 -46.19 -55.18 50.26
N VAL A 2 -46.66 -53.96 49.95
CA VAL A 2 -46.81 -53.49 48.55
C VAL A 2 -46.10 -52.15 48.30
N TYR A 3 -45.86 -51.36 49.35
CA TYR A 3 -45.22 -50.04 49.29
C TYR A 3 -43.77 -49.99 48.75
N PRO A 4 -42.84 -50.92 49.02
CA PRO A 4 -41.46 -50.76 48.55
C PRO A 4 -41.32 -50.94 47.03
N LEU A 5 -42.18 -51.75 46.41
CA LEU A 5 -42.14 -52.02 44.96
C LEU A 5 -42.61 -50.79 44.15
N VAL A 6 -43.66 -50.12 44.62
CA VAL A 6 -44.22 -48.92 43.97
C VAL A 6 -43.23 -47.75 44.05
N ALA A 7 -42.57 -47.56 45.20
CA ALA A 7 -41.55 -46.53 45.36
C ALA A 7 -40.33 -46.76 44.45
N LEU A 8 -39.89 -48.01 44.29
CA LEU A 8 -38.77 -48.35 43.41
C LEU A 8 -39.10 -48.08 41.93
N MET A 9 -40.29 -48.48 41.48
CA MET A 9 -40.76 -48.24 40.11
C MET A 9 -40.94 -46.75 39.81
N ALA A 10 -41.43 -45.96 40.79
CA ALA A 10 -41.52 -44.50 40.67
C ALA A 10 -40.13 -43.85 40.56
N LEU A 11 -39.14 -44.32 41.31
CA LEU A 11 -37.76 -43.82 41.26
C LEU A 11 -37.10 -44.15 39.91
N ILE A 12 -37.27 -45.37 39.41
CA ILE A 12 -36.75 -45.81 38.10
C ILE A 12 -37.42 -45.03 36.96
N GLY A 13 -38.73 -44.78 37.06
CA GLY A 13 -39.45 -43.95 36.08
C GLY A 13 -38.94 -42.50 36.08
N ALA A 14 -38.71 -41.92 37.25
CA ALA A 14 -38.21 -40.55 37.37
C ALA A 14 -36.77 -40.38 36.81
N THR A 15 -35.89 -41.35 37.02
CA THR A 15 -34.52 -41.32 36.48
C THR A 15 -34.49 -41.51 34.96
N ALA A 16 -35.34 -42.39 34.42
CA ALA A 16 -35.44 -42.60 32.97
C ALA A 16 -35.95 -41.35 32.23
N VAL A 17 -36.98 -40.68 32.76
CA VAL A 17 -37.51 -39.43 32.17
C VAL A 17 -36.47 -38.31 32.29
N SER A 18 -35.80 -38.18 33.43
CA SER A 18 -34.76 -37.17 33.62
C SER A 18 -33.59 -37.35 32.64
N SER A 19 -33.11 -38.59 32.45
CA SER A 19 -32.05 -38.89 31.47
C SER A 19 -32.46 -38.55 30.04
N HIS A 20 -33.70 -38.86 29.65
CA HIS A 20 -34.21 -38.54 28.32
C HIS A 20 -34.34 -37.02 28.09
N VAL A 21 -34.83 -36.28 29.09
CA VAL A 21 -34.93 -34.82 29.05
C VAL A 21 -33.54 -34.17 28.98
N HIS A 22 -32.57 -34.65 29.76
CA HIS A 22 -31.20 -34.16 29.70
C HIS A 22 -30.53 -34.42 28.35
N HIS A 23 -30.77 -35.59 27.76
CA HIS A 23 -30.25 -35.92 26.43
C HIS A 23 -30.92 -35.08 25.33
N ALA A 24 -32.24 -34.90 25.37
CA ALA A 24 -32.93 -34.03 24.42
C ALA A 24 -32.45 -32.58 24.51
N LEU A 25 -32.20 -32.11 25.74
CA LEU A 25 -31.67 -30.76 25.99
C LEU A 25 -30.22 -30.62 25.50
N SER A 26 -29.35 -31.62 25.71
CA SER A 26 -27.97 -31.56 25.23
C SER A 26 -27.91 -31.52 23.70
N VAL A 27 -28.72 -32.33 23.01
CA VAL A 27 -28.82 -32.32 21.55
C VAL A 27 -29.34 -30.97 21.04
N ALA A 28 -30.35 -30.39 21.70
CA ALA A 28 -30.85 -29.06 21.34
C ALA A 28 -29.79 -27.96 21.54
N HIS A 29 -28.96 -28.06 22.59
CA HIS A 29 -27.83 -27.15 22.80
C HIS A 29 -26.75 -27.31 21.74
N GLU A 30 -26.33 -28.54 21.42
CA GLU A 30 -25.36 -28.81 20.36
C GLU A 30 -25.81 -28.25 19.01
N GLN A 31 -27.08 -28.46 18.65
CA GLN A 31 -27.65 -27.91 17.41
C GLN A 31 -27.64 -26.38 17.40
N ARG A 32 -27.98 -25.75 18.52
CA ARG A 32 -27.94 -24.29 18.67
C ARG A 32 -26.50 -23.77 18.52
N ASP A 33 -25.55 -24.42 19.18
CA ASP A 33 -24.15 -24.00 19.17
C ASP A 33 -23.54 -24.14 17.77
N MET A 34 -23.85 -25.24 17.06
CA MET A 34 -23.49 -25.39 15.65
C MET A 34 -24.09 -24.29 14.77
N ALA A 35 -25.36 -23.96 14.96
CA ALA A 35 -26.01 -22.89 14.19
C ALA A 35 -25.38 -21.51 14.46
N ILE A 36 -25.00 -21.23 15.72
CA ILE A 36 -24.28 -20.00 16.10
C ILE A 36 -22.91 -19.97 15.42
N GLN A 37 -22.15 -21.07 15.47
CA GLN A 37 -20.84 -21.15 14.82
C GLN A 37 -20.92 -20.93 13.31
N MET A 38 -21.89 -21.55 12.64
CA MET A 38 -22.11 -21.35 11.20
C MET A 38 -22.48 -19.90 10.87
N ARG A 39 -23.35 -19.28 11.67
CA ARG A 39 -23.71 -17.87 11.52
C ARG A 39 -22.49 -16.96 11.69
N ASP A 40 -21.69 -17.21 12.72
CA ASP A 40 -20.52 -16.39 13.04
C ASP A 40 -19.45 -16.52 11.94
N ALA A 41 -19.24 -17.72 11.41
CA ALA A 41 -18.36 -17.93 10.25
C ALA A 41 -18.86 -17.19 9.00
N ALA A 42 -20.15 -17.28 8.69
CA ALA A 42 -20.76 -16.56 7.56
C ALA A 42 -20.67 -15.04 7.73
N GLN A 43 -20.86 -14.53 8.95
CA GLN A 43 -20.71 -13.11 9.25
C GLN A 43 -19.27 -12.63 9.06
N GLN A 44 -18.28 -13.42 9.51
CA GLN A 44 -16.87 -13.09 9.31
C GLN A 44 -16.49 -13.02 7.83
N GLU A 45 -17.02 -13.93 7.02
CA GLU A 45 -16.81 -13.93 5.57
C GLU A 45 -17.43 -12.69 4.92
N LEU A 46 -18.67 -12.35 5.29
CA LEU A 46 -19.37 -11.16 4.82
C LEU A 46 -18.62 -9.86 5.20
N ASP A 47 -18.12 -9.78 6.43
CA ASP A 47 -17.33 -8.64 6.90
C ASP A 47 -16.00 -8.54 6.15
N GLY A 48 -15.38 -9.68 5.84
CA GLY A 48 -14.21 -9.76 4.96
C GLY A 48 -14.49 -9.21 3.56
N ALA A 49 -15.56 -9.70 2.92
CA ALA A 49 -15.98 -9.27 1.59
C ALA A 49 -16.34 -7.77 1.56
N THR A 50 -17.03 -7.29 2.60
CA THR A 50 -17.42 -5.86 2.72
C THR A 50 -16.20 -4.96 2.85
N ARG A 51 -15.20 -5.35 3.64
CA ARG A 51 -13.92 -4.62 3.74
C ARG A 51 -13.20 -4.58 2.41
N GLN A 52 -13.12 -5.71 1.70
CA GLN A 52 -12.47 -5.76 0.39
C GLN A 52 -13.19 -4.86 -0.62
N ALA A 53 -14.52 -4.90 -0.66
CA ALA A 53 -15.31 -4.03 -1.51
C ALA A 53 -15.09 -2.53 -1.19
N ALA A 54 -14.95 -2.18 0.09
CA ALA A 54 -14.65 -0.82 0.51
C ALA A 54 -13.26 -0.36 0.03
N VAL A 55 -12.24 -1.22 0.10
CA VAL A 55 -10.89 -0.93 -0.43
C VAL A 55 -10.94 -0.66 -1.93
N VAL A 56 -11.62 -1.53 -2.70
CA VAL A 56 -11.76 -1.35 -4.15
C VAL A 56 -12.49 -0.05 -4.49
N ARG A 57 -13.56 0.29 -3.77
CA ARG A 57 -14.26 1.57 -3.98
C ARG A 57 -13.37 2.78 -3.73
N ARG A 58 -12.58 2.76 -2.65
CA ARG A 58 -11.63 3.84 -2.32
C ARG A 58 -10.53 3.95 -3.39
N ALA A 59 -9.98 2.83 -3.84
CA ALA A 59 -8.98 2.82 -4.91
C ALA A 59 -9.54 3.40 -6.22
N LYS A 60 -10.76 3.03 -6.61
CA LYS A 60 -11.44 3.60 -7.79
C LYS A 60 -11.65 5.11 -7.66
N ALA A 61 -12.10 5.59 -6.50
CA ALA A 61 -12.30 7.01 -6.24
C ALA A 61 -10.97 7.79 -6.32
N LEU A 62 -9.89 7.24 -5.74
CA LEU A 62 -8.56 7.83 -5.82
C LEU A 62 -8.05 7.91 -7.27
N MET A 63 -8.23 6.84 -8.05
CA MET A 63 -7.85 6.83 -9.47
C MET A 63 -8.66 7.83 -10.30
N ALA A 64 -9.96 7.97 -10.03
CA ALA A 64 -10.80 8.95 -10.70
C ALA A 64 -10.35 10.39 -10.38
N HIS A 65 -10.07 10.68 -9.10
CA HIS A 65 -9.57 11.98 -8.67
C HIS A 65 -8.18 12.28 -9.26
N ALA A 66 -7.27 11.29 -9.26
CA ALA A 66 -5.97 11.41 -9.92
C ALA A 66 -6.13 11.69 -11.42
N GLY A 67 -7.07 11.02 -12.08
CA GLY A 67 -7.40 11.27 -13.49
C GLY A 67 -7.87 12.70 -13.76
N GLN A 68 -8.80 13.21 -12.95
CA GLN A 68 -9.29 14.60 -13.05
C GLN A 68 -8.19 15.63 -12.77
N ALA A 69 -7.27 15.32 -11.86
CA ALA A 69 -6.10 16.15 -11.57
C ALA A 69 -4.96 16.01 -12.60
N GLY A 70 -5.15 15.20 -13.66
CA GLY A 70 -4.16 15.03 -14.73
C GLY A 70 -3.00 14.09 -14.39
N TYR A 71 -3.15 13.26 -13.37
CA TYR A 71 -2.24 12.18 -12.97
C TYR A 71 -2.78 10.80 -13.36
N ALA A 72 -3.56 10.72 -14.45
CA ALA A 72 -4.16 9.48 -14.89
C ALA A 72 -3.07 8.41 -15.21
N PRO A 73 -3.23 7.17 -14.72
CA PRO A 73 -2.38 6.05 -15.15
C PRO A 73 -2.42 5.90 -16.67
N GLY A 74 -1.27 5.71 -17.31
CA GLY A 74 -1.15 5.57 -18.77
C GLY A 74 -1.07 6.88 -19.54
N GLN A 75 -1.19 8.04 -18.90
CA GLN A 75 -0.86 9.34 -19.50
C GLN A 75 0.59 9.76 -19.24
N TRP A 76 1.29 9.02 -18.39
CA TRP A 76 2.66 9.32 -17.97
C TRP A 76 3.58 8.16 -18.32
N SER A 77 4.74 8.49 -18.88
CA SER A 77 5.85 7.58 -19.10
C SER A 77 6.96 7.86 -18.09
N ILE A 78 7.77 6.85 -17.82
CA ILE A 78 8.81 6.86 -16.80
C ILE A 78 10.15 6.59 -17.47
N ARG A 79 11.15 7.43 -17.17
CA ARG A 79 12.55 7.21 -17.54
C ARG A 79 13.44 7.34 -16.31
N ARG A 80 14.27 6.33 -16.09
CA ARG A 80 15.31 6.40 -15.06
C ARG A 80 16.51 7.20 -15.58
N VAL A 81 17.02 8.09 -14.74
CA VAL A 81 18.21 8.91 -15.00
C VAL A 81 19.26 8.49 -13.99
N ASP A 82 20.47 8.19 -14.46
CA ASP A 82 21.61 7.81 -13.62
C ASP A 82 22.88 8.38 -14.25
N PHE A 83 23.34 9.50 -13.70
CA PHE A 83 24.63 10.11 -13.97
C PHE A 83 25.50 9.90 -12.73
N ARG A 84 26.67 9.29 -12.90
CA ARG A 84 27.59 9.05 -11.77
C ARG A 84 28.93 9.72 -12.04
N GLN A 85 29.30 10.65 -11.16
CA GLN A 85 30.61 11.30 -11.18
C GLN A 85 31.02 11.81 -12.58
N ALA A 86 30.04 12.32 -13.33
CA ALA A 86 30.28 12.82 -14.67
C ALA A 86 31.06 14.13 -14.58
N ALA A 87 32.23 14.19 -15.21
CA ALA A 87 32.98 15.43 -15.35
C ALA A 87 32.34 16.30 -16.43
N MET A 88 31.76 17.44 -16.06
CA MET A 88 30.98 18.31 -16.96
C MET A 88 31.38 19.78 -16.78
N THR A 89 31.15 20.61 -17.80
CA THR A 89 31.27 22.07 -17.67
C THR A 89 30.07 22.63 -16.90
N ARG A 90 30.21 23.83 -16.34
CA ARG A 90 29.09 24.54 -15.70
C ARG A 90 27.94 24.77 -16.64
N GLU A 91 28.25 25.12 -17.89
CA GLU A 91 27.25 25.31 -18.94
C GLU A 91 26.40 24.05 -19.14
N THR A 92 27.04 22.88 -19.29
CA THR A 92 26.31 21.63 -19.50
C THR A 92 25.51 21.20 -18.27
N VAL A 93 26.03 21.40 -17.05
CA VAL A 93 25.28 21.10 -15.82
C VAL A 93 24.07 22.03 -15.68
N ASN A 94 24.23 23.32 -15.97
CA ASN A 94 23.12 24.28 -15.92
C ASN A 94 22.05 23.95 -16.95
N GLU A 95 22.44 23.59 -18.17
CA GLU A 95 21.51 23.14 -19.21
C GLU A 95 20.74 21.91 -18.74
N LEU A 96 21.44 20.89 -18.23
CA LEU A 96 20.82 19.67 -17.72
C LEU A 96 19.86 19.94 -16.55
N LEU A 97 20.26 20.79 -15.60
CA LEU A 97 19.42 21.19 -14.47
C LEU A 97 18.18 21.98 -14.93
N SER A 98 18.33 22.82 -15.96
CA SER A 98 17.19 23.54 -16.55
C SER A 98 16.18 22.60 -17.20
N GLN A 99 16.63 21.50 -17.79
CA GLN A 99 15.76 20.47 -18.39
C GLN A 99 15.04 19.61 -17.35
N ILE A 100 15.53 19.59 -16.11
CA ILE A 100 14.92 18.88 -14.98
C ILE A 100 13.81 19.71 -14.30
N HIS A 101 13.60 20.95 -14.74
CA HIS A 101 12.58 21.83 -14.18
C HIS A 101 11.19 21.19 -14.18
N ARG A 102 10.47 21.35 -13.07
CA ARG A 102 9.08 20.89 -12.96
C ARG A 102 8.21 21.74 -13.89
N ASN A 103 7.66 21.13 -14.92
CA ASN A 103 6.62 21.73 -15.75
C ASN A 103 5.36 20.86 -15.68
N SER A 104 4.25 21.32 -16.25
CA SER A 104 2.97 20.59 -16.17
C SER A 104 2.97 19.25 -16.94
N SER A 105 3.97 19.01 -17.80
CA SER A 105 4.15 17.79 -18.58
C SER A 105 5.34 16.94 -18.13
N GLN A 106 6.11 17.35 -17.12
CA GLN A 106 7.35 16.71 -16.70
C GLN A 106 7.61 16.92 -15.20
N MET A 107 7.89 15.83 -14.49
CA MET A 107 8.24 15.84 -13.08
C MET A 107 9.48 14.99 -12.88
N PHE A 108 10.45 15.50 -12.13
CA PHE A 108 11.63 14.75 -11.73
C PHE A 108 11.63 14.51 -10.22
N GLY A 109 11.78 13.26 -9.82
CA GLY A 109 12.07 12.85 -8.46
C GLY A 109 13.52 12.45 -8.35
N ALA A 110 14.34 13.26 -7.68
CA ALA A 110 15.74 12.95 -7.41
C ALA A 110 15.84 11.98 -6.24
N ASP A 111 16.58 10.89 -6.43
CA ASP A 111 16.97 9.96 -5.37
C ASP A 111 18.34 10.37 -4.80
N GLU A 112 19.24 10.84 -5.66
CA GLU A 112 20.59 11.30 -5.34
C GLU A 112 20.95 12.53 -6.17
N PHE A 113 21.55 13.52 -5.52
CA PHE A 113 22.07 14.72 -6.17
C PHE A 113 23.37 15.13 -5.47
N GLU A 114 24.47 15.15 -6.20
CA GLU A 114 25.75 15.66 -5.74
C GLU A 114 26.37 16.53 -6.83
N LEU A 115 26.87 17.69 -6.42
CA LEU A 115 27.61 18.60 -7.27
C LEU A 115 28.86 19.04 -6.52
N SER A 116 30.03 18.74 -7.08
CA SER A 116 31.32 19.10 -6.49
C SER A 116 32.30 19.62 -7.54
N MET A 117 33.33 20.35 -7.09
CA MET A 117 34.42 20.79 -7.97
C MET A 117 35.42 19.66 -8.15
N LYS A 118 35.91 19.46 -9.38
CA LYS A 118 37.08 18.59 -9.61
C LYS A 118 38.38 19.21 -9.08
N SER A 119 38.46 20.55 -9.05
CA SER A 119 39.64 21.29 -8.59
C SER A 119 39.51 21.73 -7.14
N ALA A 120 40.61 21.63 -6.38
CA ALA A 120 40.70 22.11 -5.00
C ALA A 120 40.67 23.64 -4.87
N THR A 121 41.01 24.38 -5.93
CA THR A 121 41.05 25.85 -5.94
C THR A 121 39.80 26.49 -6.55
N GLY A 122 38.88 25.67 -7.07
CA GLY A 122 37.66 26.14 -7.69
C GLY A 122 36.53 26.35 -6.68
N SER A 123 35.64 27.31 -6.94
CA SER A 123 34.46 27.59 -6.12
C SER A 123 33.17 27.31 -6.89
N LEU A 124 32.20 26.59 -6.31
CA LEU A 124 30.89 26.36 -6.92
C LEU A 124 30.07 27.64 -7.12
N PHE A 125 30.33 28.66 -6.30
CA PHE A 125 29.49 29.85 -6.18
C PHE A 125 30.07 31.09 -6.86
N GLU A 126 31.28 30.98 -7.40
CA GLU A 126 31.92 32.07 -8.14
C GLU A 126 31.85 31.81 -9.63
N ALA A 127 31.61 32.88 -10.39
CA ALA A 127 31.69 32.81 -11.84
C ALA A 127 33.14 32.54 -12.25
N PRO A 128 33.40 31.57 -13.15
CA PRO A 128 34.75 31.32 -13.64
C PRO A 128 35.30 32.57 -14.34
N LEU A 129 36.54 32.94 -14.01
CA LEU A 129 37.23 34.04 -14.66
C LEU A 129 37.52 33.68 -16.12
N PRO A 130 37.40 34.61 -17.09
CA PRO A 130 37.62 34.33 -18.51
C PRO A 130 38.97 33.69 -18.83
N GLU A 131 40.00 34.00 -18.05
CA GLU A 131 41.37 33.50 -18.25
C GLU A 131 41.65 32.16 -17.54
N GLY A 132 40.80 31.74 -16.59
CA GLY A 132 41.03 30.58 -15.73
C GLY A 132 40.50 29.25 -16.27
N GLY A 133 39.75 29.28 -17.38
CA GLY A 133 39.03 28.12 -17.91
C GLY A 133 37.87 27.66 -17.00
N ASP A 134 36.87 27.00 -17.57
CA ASP A 134 35.78 26.43 -16.78
C ASP A 134 36.25 25.12 -16.13
N ALA A 135 36.60 25.20 -14.83
CA ALA A 135 37.02 24.02 -14.07
C ALA A 135 35.87 23.00 -14.03
N SER A 136 36.14 21.78 -14.50
CA SER A 136 35.13 20.73 -14.59
C SER A 136 34.49 20.44 -13.23
N LEU A 137 33.17 20.32 -13.24
CA LEU A 137 32.36 19.86 -12.13
C LEU A 137 32.28 18.35 -12.15
N LEU A 138 32.21 17.73 -10.97
CA LEU A 138 31.79 16.35 -10.81
C LEU A 138 30.32 16.35 -10.45
N PHE A 139 29.51 15.71 -11.29
CA PHE A 139 28.07 15.67 -11.17
C PHE A 139 27.58 14.24 -10.97
N THR A 140 26.81 14.02 -9.91
CA THR A 140 26.07 12.79 -9.68
C THR A 140 24.59 13.13 -9.56
N LEU A 141 23.77 12.45 -10.35
CA LEU A 141 22.33 12.57 -10.30
C LEU A 141 21.69 11.22 -10.62
N SER A 142 20.96 10.67 -9.66
CA SER A 142 20.12 9.51 -9.86
C SER A 142 18.67 9.86 -9.53
N GLY A 143 17.74 9.41 -10.34
CA GLY A 143 16.33 9.64 -10.09
C GLY A 143 15.40 9.14 -11.18
N THR A 144 14.14 9.52 -11.03
CA THR A 144 13.06 9.11 -11.92
C THR A 144 12.42 10.33 -12.57
N LEU A 145 12.43 10.35 -13.90
CA LEU A 145 11.75 11.34 -14.73
C LEU A 145 10.40 10.80 -15.17
N TYR A 146 9.34 11.53 -14.83
CA TYR A 146 7.97 11.31 -15.29
C TYR A 146 7.66 12.35 -16.36
N PHE A 147 7.12 11.93 -17.50
CA PHE A 147 6.71 12.85 -18.56
C PHE A 147 5.39 12.43 -19.21
N ARG A 148 4.57 13.39 -19.63
CA ARG A 148 3.28 13.12 -20.26
C ARG A 148 3.43 12.59 -21.67
N LEU A 149 2.67 11.56 -22.00
CA LEU A 149 2.55 11.03 -23.36
C LEU A 149 1.69 12.00 -24.19
N GLY A 150 2.17 12.40 -25.37
CA GLY A 150 1.43 13.29 -26.28
C GLY A 150 1.50 14.78 -25.96
N ALA A 151 2.30 15.19 -24.98
CA ALA A 151 2.69 16.59 -24.81
C ALA A 151 3.85 16.90 -25.79
N SER A 152 3.50 17.26 -27.03
CA SER A 152 4.42 17.86 -28.01
C SER A 152 4.28 19.37 -28.00
#